data_AF-A0A1I3CHB4-F1
#
_entry.id   AF-A0A1I3CHB4-F1
#
_cell.length_a   1.000
_cell.length_b   1.000
_cell.length_c   1.000
_cell.angle_alpha   90.00
_cell.angle_beta   90.00
_cell.angle_gamma   90.00
#
_symmetry.space_group_name_H-M   'P 1'
#
loop_
_entity.id
_entity.type
_entity.pdbx_description
1 polymer ?
#
loop_
_entity_poly.entity_id
_entity_poly.type
_entity_poly.pdbx_seq_one_letter_code
_entity_poly.pdbx_strand_id
1 'polypeptide(L)'
;VRITRLVTDNGANYRAGAFVRTATAFASRHQRTRPYTPRHNGKVERYQRTLAEELLYARVWTSETQRAQAIQVWNIHYNYHRAHTAAGDQPPASRLRQTVTNVMTRNS
;
A
#
# COMPACT_ATOMS: atom_id res chain seq x y z
N VAL A 1 3.13 -13.04 11.84
CA VAL A 1 1.86 -12.30 11.63
C VAL A 1 1.22 -12.81 10.35
N ARG A 2 -0.07 -13.17 10.36
CA ARG A 2 -0.83 -13.60 9.17
C ARG A 2 -1.87 -12.54 8.83
N ILE A 3 -2.00 -12.17 7.55
CA ILE A 3 -2.98 -11.17 7.12
C ILE A 3 -4.37 -11.79 7.16
N THR A 4 -5.33 -11.19 7.87
CA THR A 4 -6.71 -11.74 7.94
C THR A 4 -7.41 -11.70 6.58
N ARG A 5 -7.22 -10.62 5.82
CA ARG A 5 -7.84 -10.43 4.52
C ARG A 5 -6.99 -9.54 3.62
N LEU A 6 -6.72 -10.00 2.41
CA LEU A 6 -6.15 -9.20 1.32
C LEU A 6 -7.29 -8.79 0.39
N VAL A 7 -7.43 -7.48 0.12
CA VAL A 7 -8.45 -6.96 -0.80
C VAL A 7 -7.76 -6.34 -2.02
N THR A 8 -8.17 -6.74 -3.22
CA THR A 8 -7.66 -6.20 -4.50
C THR A 8 -8.80 -5.84 -5.43
N ASP A 9 -8.50 -5.12 -6.51
CA ASP A 9 -9.44 -4.95 -7.60
C ASP A 9 -9.54 -6.21 -8.49
N ASN A 10 -10.23 -6.07 -9.62
CA ASN A 10 -10.48 -7.15 -10.59
C ASN A 10 -9.45 -7.23 -11.73
N GLY A 11 -8.32 -6.52 -11.62
CA GLY A 11 -7.23 -6.56 -12.57
C GLY A 11 -6.76 -7.99 -12.86
N ALA A 12 -6.39 -8.25 -14.11
CA ALA A 12 -6.02 -9.60 -14.56
C ALA A 12 -4.82 -10.17 -13.77
N ASN A 13 -3.87 -9.32 -13.38
CA ASN A 13 -2.74 -9.66 -12.52
C ASN A 13 -3.18 -10.24 -11.17
N TYR A 14 -4.22 -9.68 -10.53
CA TYR A 14 -4.73 -10.18 -9.25
C TYR A 14 -5.61 -11.43 -9.39
N ARG A 15 -5.98 -11.80 -10.62
CA ARG A 15 -6.70 -13.05 -10.92
C ARG A 15 -5.77 -14.18 -11.33
N ALA A 16 -4.53 -13.87 -11.70
CA ALA A 16 -3.57 -14.85 -12.15
C ALA A 16 -3.31 -15.91 -11.05
N GLY A 17 -3.23 -17.19 -11.44
CA GLY A 17 -3.07 -18.29 -10.49
C GLY A 17 -1.82 -18.16 -9.62
N ALA A 18 -0.72 -17.61 -10.15
CA ALA A 18 0.49 -17.33 -9.38
C ALA A 18 0.23 -16.33 -8.25
N PHE A 19 -0.48 -15.25 -8.53
CA PHE A 19 -0.84 -14.27 -7.51
C PHE A 19 -1.75 -14.89 -6.44
N VAL A 20 -2.79 -15.63 -6.85
CA VAL A 20 -3.73 -16.27 -5.92
C VAL A 20 -3.00 -17.22 -4.97
N ARG A 21 -2.09 -18.06 -5.49
CA ARG A 21 -1.27 -18.97 -4.65
C ARG A 21 -0.48 -18.20 -3.60
N THR A 22 0.25 -17.17 -4.01
CA THR A 22 1.01 -16.32 -3.08
C THR A 22 0.09 -15.65 -2.06
N ALA A 23 -1.02 -15.05 -2.51
CA ALA A 23 -1.99 -14.39 -1.63
C ALA A 23 -2.54 -15.35 -0.57
N THR A 24 -2.87 -16.59 -0.93
CA THR A 24 -3.36 -17.60 0.02
C THR A 24 -2.30 -18.09 1.01
N ALA A 25 -1.02 -18.00 0.66
CA ALA A 25 0.08 -18.32 1.57
C ALA A 25 0.25 -17.28 2.69
N PHE A 26 0.01 -15.99 2.39
CA PHE A 26 0.23 -14.88 3.34
C PHE A 26 -1.06 -14.38 4.01
N ALA A 27 -2.21 -14.56 3.37
CA ALA A 27 -3.50 -14.10 3.85
C ALA A 27 -4.50 -15.25 4.02
N SER A 28 -5.32 -15.18 5.08
CA SER A 28 -6.39 -16.15 5.32
C SER A 28 -7.48 -16.10 4.25
N ARG A 29 -7.64 -14.96 3.57
CA ARG A 29 -8.61 -14.78 2.48
C ARG A 29 -8.17 -13.71 1.50
N HIS A 30 -8.21 -14.01 0.20
CA HIS A 30 -8.17 -13.01 -0.87
C HIS A 30 -9.59 -12.66 -1.30
N GLN A 31 -9.94 -11.37 -1.21
CA GLN A 31 -11.24 -10.83 -1.62
C GLN A 31 -11.03 -9.82 -2.74
N ARG A 32 -11.83 -9.90 -3.81
CA ARG A 32 -11.85 -8.89 -4.86
C ARG A 32 -12.97 -7.88 -4.61
N THR A 33 -12.78 -6.63 -5.03
CA THR A 33 -13.84 -5.62 -4.99
C THR A 33 -15.01 -6.06 -5.86
N ARG A 34 -16.24 -5.69 -5.49
CA ARG A 34 -17.40 -5.98 -6.34
C ARG A 34 -17.26 -5.15 -7.63
N PRO A 35 -17.62 -5.70 -8.80
CA PRO A 35 -17.71 -4.91 -10.03
C PRO A 35 -18.49 -3.62 -9.80
N TYR A 36 -18.02 -2.52 -10.38
CA TYR A 36 -18.65 -1.19 -10.28
C TYR A 36 -18.76 -0.62 -8.86
N THR A 37 -17.95 -1.09 -7.90
CA THR A 37 -17.85 -0.49 -6.56
C THR A 37 -16.45 0.07 -6.27
N PRO A 38 -16.04 1.15 -6.96
CA PRO A 38 -14.70 1.74 -6.82
C PRO A 38 -14.41 2.25 -5.40
N ARG A 39 -15.46 2.47 -4.59
CA ARG A 39 -15.36 2.96 -3.19
C ARG A 39 -14.42 2.14 -2.30
N HIS A 40 -14.22 0.85 -2.60
CA HIS A 40 -13.34 -0.02 -1.82
C HIS A 40 -11.83 0.24 -2.03
N ASN A 41 -11.45 0.87 -3.14
CA ASN A 41 -10.04 1.13 -3.48
C ASN A 41 -9.56 2.51 -3.06
N GLY A 42 -10.46 3.40 -2.63
CA GLY A 42 -10.14 4.82 -2.41
C GLY A 42 -8.97 5.08 -1.46
N LYS A 43 -8.68 4.17 -0.51
CA LYS A 43 -7.49 4.27 0.35
C LYS A 43 -6.19 4.07 -0.43
N VAL A 44 -6.13 3.05 -1.29
CA VAL A 44 -4.96 2.75 -2.12
C VAL A 44 -4.80 3.81 -3.20
N GLU A 45 -5.89 4.21 -3.85
CA GLU A 45 -5.89 5.27 -4.86
C GLU A 45 -5.39 6.61 -4.29
N ARG A 46 -5.86 6.99 -3.09
CA ARG A 46 -5.39 8.20 -2.41
C ARG A 46 -3.90 8.12 -2.11
N TYR A 47 -3.41 7.00 -1.57
CA TYR A 47 -1.99 6.81 -1.28
C TYR A 47 -1.14 6.91 -2.56
N GLN A 48 -1.54 6.20 -3.63
CA GLN A 48 -0.81 6.19 -4.90
C GLN A 48 -0.74 7.59 -5.53
N ARG A 49 -1.86 8.32 -5.49
CA ARG A 49 -1.90 9.69 -5.99
C ARG A 49 -0.97 10.62 -5.19
N THR A 50 -1.03 10.57 -3.86
CA THR A 50 -0.15 11.40 -3.00
C THR A 50 1.33 11.02 -3.18
N LEU A 51 1.66 9.74 -3.27
CA LEU A 51 3.02 9.28 -3.61
C LEU A 51 3.49 9.85 -4.96
N ALA A 52 2.63 9.81 -5.98
CA ALA A 52 2.98 10.30 -7.29
C ALA A 52 3.24 11.82 -7.29
N GLU A 53 2.28 12.57 -6.74
CA GLU A 53 2.31 14.04 -6.66
C GLU A 53 3.52 14.55 -5.86
N GLU A 54 3.82 13.95 -4.71
CA GLU A 54 4.75 14.54 -3.74
C GLU A 54 6.15 13.93 -3.76
N LEU A 55 6.31 12.75 -4.36
CA LEU A 55 7.61 12.09 -4.46
C LEU A 55 8.01 11.86 -5.91
N LEU A 56 7.19 11.14 -6.67
CA LEU A 56 7.62 10.62 -7.97
C LEU A 56 7.76 11.71 -9.03
N TYR A 57 6.84 12.69 -9.03
CA TYR A 57 6.85 13.81 -9.97
C TYR A 57 7.55 15.05 -9.44
N ALA A 58 7.86 15.11 -8.14
CA ALA A 58 8.57 16.22 -7.54
C ALA A 58 10.05 16.31 -7.96
N ARG A 59 10.63 15.24 -8.53
CA ARG A 59 12.02 15.21 -9.00
C ARG A 59 12.27 14.18 -10.10
N VAL A 60 13.35 14.40 -10.86
CA VAL A 60 13.89 13.44 -11.82
C VAL A 60 14.69 12.36 -11.09
N TRP A 61 14.57 11.11 -11.57
CA TRP A 61 15.28 9.95 -11.03
C TRP A 61 16.36 9.50 -12.01
N THR A 62 17.55 9.17 -11.52
CA THR A 62 18.67 8.71 -12.36
C THR A 62 18.78 7.20 -12.44
N SER A 63 18.10 6.47 -11.54
CA SER A 63 17.99 5.00 -11.60
C SER A 63 16.74 4.50 -10.89
N GLU A 64 16.31 3.28 -11.26
CA GLU A 64 15.22 2.59 -10.58
C GLU A 64 15.55 2.27 -9.12
N THR A 65 16.80 1.92 -8.83
CA THR A 65 17.27 1.65 -7.46
C THR A 65 17.09 2.88 -6.56
N GLN A 66 17.48 4.06 -7.03
CA GLN A 66 17.29 5.31 -6.30
C GLN A 66 15.81 5.60 -6.06
N ARG A 67 14.96 5.38 -7.07
CA ARG A 67 13.51 5.57 -6.98
C ARG A 67 12.89 4.61 -5.95
N ALA A 68 13.26 3.34 -5.98
CA ALA A 68 12.81 2.32 -5.05
C ALA A 68 13.19 2.63 -3.59
N GLN A 69 14.45 3.04 -3.35
CA GLN A 69 14.92 3.45 -2.02
C GLN A 69 14.14 4.64 -1.49
N ALA A 70 13.87 5.63 -2.34
CA ALA A 70 13.08 6.79 -1.92
C ALA A 70 11.62 6.44 -1.63
N ILE A 71 11.01 5.51 -2.37
CA ILE A 71 9.66 4.99 -2.07
C ILE A 71 9.65 4.30 -0.69
N GLN A 72 10.72 3.59 -0.33
CA GLN A 72 10.82 2.98 1.00
C GLN A 72 10.85 4.02 2.12
N VAL A 73 11.64 5.09 1.97
CA VAL A 73 11.67 6.21 2.93
C VAL A 73 10.31 6.91 2.99
N TRP A 74 9.71 7.14 1.82
CA TRP A 74 8.37 7.74 1.72
C TRP A 74 7.31 6.93 2.45
N ASN A 75 7.36 5.60 2.38
CA ASN A 75 6.43 4.73 3.08
C ASN A 75 6.48 4.93 4.60
N ILE A 76 7.67 5.13 5.16
CA ILE A 76 7.82 5.41 6.59
C ILE A 76 7.26 6.79 6.89
N HIS A 77 7.64 7.81 6.10
CA HIS A 77 7.13 9.17 6.26
C HIS A 77 5.60 9.25 6.20
N TYR A 78 4.99 8.69 5.15
CA TYR A 78 3.54 8.69 4.95
C TYR A 78 2.80 8.01 6.11
N ASN A 79 3.29 6.87 6.61
CA ASN A 79 2.56 6.12 7.63
C ASN A 79 2.78 6.67 9.05
N TYR A 80 3.94 7.26 9.35
CA TYR A 80 4.35 7.58 10.73
C TYR A 80 4.59 9.06 11.03
N HIS A 81 4.73 9.91 10.02
CA HIS A 81 5.10 11.31 10.22
C HIS A 81 4.18 12.30 9.51
N ARG A 82 3.61 11.92 8.37
CA ARG A 82 2.75 12.79 7.58
C ARG A 82 1.44 13.07 8.31
N ALA A 83 1.12 14.34 8.53
CA ALA A 83 -0.18 14.73 9.05
C ALA A 83 -1.29 14.49 8.01
N HIS A 84 -2.43 13.94 8.45
CA HIS A 84 -3.62 13.83 7.62
C HIS A 84 -4.78 14.57 8.28
N THR A 85 -5.34 15.57 7.61
CA THR A 85 -6.49 16.34 8.12
C THR A 85 -7.70 15.45 8.44
N ALA A 86 -7.95 14.43 7.61
CA ALA A 86 -8.97 13.41 7.87
C ALA A 86 -8.71 12.56 9.14
N ALA A 87 -7.54 12.73 9.77
CA ALA A 87 -7.06 12.07 10.99
C ALA A 87 -6.88 13.02 12.18
N GLY A 88 -7.36 14.27 12.10
CA GLY A 88 -7.05 15.27 13.13
C GLY A 88 -5.56 15.61 13.16
N ASP A 89 -4.95 15.74 11.97
CA ASP A 89 -3.54 16.06 11.77
C ASP A 89 -2.54 15.05 12.33
N GLN A 90 -3.02 13.84 12.65
CA GLN A 90 -2.19 12.71 13.04
C GLN A 90 -1.80 11.84 11.85
N PRO A 91 -0.67 11.12 11.92
CA PRO A 91 -0.29 10.16 10.90
C PRO A 91 -1.22 8.93 10.88
N PRO A 92 -1.28 8.19 9.77
CA PRO A 92 -2.15 7.02 9.65
C PRO A 92 -1.90 5.95 10.72
N ALA A 93 -0.63 5.78 11.14
CA ALA A 93 -0.25 4.82 12.17
C ALA A 93 -0.86 5.15 13.54
N SER A 94 -1.16 6.42 13.85
CA SER A 94 -1.78 6.81 15.13
C SER A 94 -3.16 6.19 15.36
N ARG A 95 -3.81 5.68 14.31
CA ARG A 95 -5.11 4.98 14.41
C ARG A 95 -4.99 3.47 14.56
N LEU A 96 -3.78 2.92 14.46
CA LEU A 96 -3.54 1.49 14.57
C LEU A 96 -3.21 1.14 16.03
N ARG A 97 -3.85 0.09 16.55
CA ARG A 97 -3.54 -0.44 17.89
C ARG A 97 -2.22 -1.23 17.93
N GLN A 98 -1.65 -1.56 16.77
CA GLN A 98 -0.38 -2.26 16.60
C GLN A 98 0.39 -1.60 15.44
N THR A 99 1.70 -1.48 15.58
CA THR A 99 2.60 -0.91 14.55
C THR A 99 2.56 -1.80 13.30
N VAL A 100 2.02 -1.29 12.18
CA VAL A 100 1.99 -2.01 10.90
C VAL A 100 2.92 -1.31 9.92
N THR A 101 4.09 -1.90 9.69
CA THR A 101 4.94 -1.52 8.57
C THR A 101 4.43 -2.25 7.33
N ASN A 102 3.86 -1.50 6.37
CA ASN A 102 3.43 -2.06 5.07
C ASN A 102 4.60 -2.51 4.18
N VAL A 103 5.85 -2.30 4.63
CA VAL A 103 7.04 -2.88 4.03
C VAL A 103 7.22 -4.27 4.65
N MET A 104 6.73 -5.31 3.98
CA MET A 104 7.22 -6.66 4.26
C MET A 104 8.69 -6.71 3.83
N THR A 105 9.60 -6.56 4.79
CA THR A 105 10.96 -7.06 4.62
C THR A 105 10.88 -8.59 4.73
N ARG A 106 11.07 -9.29 3.62
CA ARG A 106 11.54 -10.68 3.65
C ARG A 106 12.61 -10.86 2.58
N ASN A 107 13.86 -10.68 3.01
CA ASN A 107 14.94 -11.53 2.53
C ASN A 107 14.85 -12.84 3.31
N SER A 108 14.66 -13.95 2.60
CA SER A 108 15.08 -15.30 2.98
C SER A 108 15.19 -16.09 1.68
#